data_AF-A0A815SJP6-F1
#
_entry.id   AF-A0A815SJP6-F1
#
_cell.length_a   1.000
_cell.length_b   1.000
_cell.length_c   1.000
_cell.angle_alpha   90.00
_cell.angle_beta   90.00
_cell.angle_gamma   90.00
#
_symmetry.space_group_name_H-M   'P 1'
#
loop_
_entity.id
_entity.type
_entity.pdbx_description
1 polymer ?
#
loop_
_entity_poly.entity_id
_entity_poly.type
_entity_poly.pdbx_seq_one_letter_code
_entity_poly.pdbx_strand_id
1 'polypeptide(L)'
;MNKTVKFRYFYLIICVLLISVYVFKNSFLFSFINSYSSKIFISWKTSFNDYVDLNILTSESFKCVKTKLLLDKYRTTVCVHEIQNDRDVSGHLVSHGIWEEHLVTRFIRILSTYKQYSFIDIGANLGIYTMYAASLGCSNIISIECFRPKVIKC
;
A
#
# COMPACT_ATOMS: atom_id res chain seq x y z
N MET A 1 -11.94 63.28 -17.29
CA MET A 1 -11.32 62.23 -16.45
C MET A 1 -10.67 61.19 -17.36
N ASN A 2 -9.34 61.09 -17.34
CA ASN A 2 -8.50 60.49 -18.40
C ASN A 2 -8.68 58.96 -18.55
N LYS A 3 -9.09 58.48 -19.73
CA LYS A 3 -9.24 57.05 -20.06
C LYS A 3 -7.95 56.24 -19.86
N THR A 4 -6.79 56.88 -20.00
CA THR A 4 -5.46 56.29 -19.78
C THR A 4 -5.20 55.92 -18.32
N VAL A 5 -5.82 56.62 -17.36
CA VAL A 5 -5.65 56.34 -15.93
C VAL A 5 -6.36 55.02 -15.56
N LYS A 6 -7.54 54.76 -16.11
CA LYS A 6 -8.31 53.52 -15.86
C LYS A 6 -7.58 52.26 -16.36
N PHE A 7 -6.83 52.37 -17.46
CA PHE A 7 -6.10 51.24 -18.04
C PHE A 7 -4.88 50.84 -17.20
N ARG A 8 -4.20 51.80 -16.57
CA ARG A 8 -3.07 51.52 -15.68
C ARG A 8 -3.48 50.76 -14.41
N TYR A 9 -4.63 51.12 -13.82
CA TYR A 9 -5.14 50.41 -12.64
C TYR A 9 -5.60 48.99 -12.97
N PHE A 10 -6.08 48.72 -14.19
CA PHE A 10 -6.49 47.39 -14.62
C PHE A 10 -5.32 46.39 -14.62
N TYR A 11 -4.17 46.77 -15.18
CA TYR A 11 -2.98 45.91 -15.14
C TYR A 11 -2.43 45.72 -13.73
N LEU A 12 -2.47 46.77 -12.90
CA LEU A 12 -2.08 46.68 -11.49
C LEU A 12 -2.93 45.66 -10.73
N ILE A 13 -4.25 45.64 -10.94
CA ILE A 13 -5.15 44.66 -10.33
C ILE A 13 -4.83 43.23 -10.80
N ILE A 14 -4.61 43.03 -12.11
CA ILE A 14 -4.23 41.71 -12.65
C ILE A 14 -2.92 41.23 -12.04
N CYS A 15 -1.89 42.09 -11.96
CA CYS A 15 -0.62 41.74 -11.36
C CYS A 15 -0.76 41.35 -9.87
N VAL A 16 -1.56 42.09 -9.10
CA VAL A 16 -1.82 41.77 -7.69
C VAL A 16 -2.52 40.41 -7.55
N LEU A 17 -3.49 40.11 -8.42
CA LEU A 17 -4.19 38.81 -8.42
C LEU A 17 -3.26 37.65 -8.81
N LEU A 18 -2.37 37.84 -9.78
CA LEU A 18 -1.41 36.80 -10.17
C LEU A 18 -0.38 36.53 -9.06
N ILE A 19 0.10 37.59 -8.40
CA ILE A 19 1.02 37.48 -7.27
C ILE A 19 0.33 36.79 -6.09
N SER A 20 -0.92 37.13 -5.77
CA SER A 20 -1.65 36.50 -4.67
C SER A 20 -1.89 35.00 -4.91
N VAL A 21 -2.25 34.62 -6.14
CA VAL A 21 -2.39 33.20 -6.53
C VAL A 21 -1.05 32.46 -6.45
N TYR A 22 0.04 33.07 -6.90
CA TYR A 22 1.38 32.47 -6.80
C TYR A 22 1.81 32.26 -5.35
N VAL A 23 1.65 33.30 -4.50
CA VAL A 23 1.95 33.24 -3.07
C VAL A 23 1.11 32.16 -2.39
N PHE A 24 -0.19 32.08 -2.70
CA PHE A 24 -1.10 31.08 -2.12
C PHE A 24 -0.71 29.64 -2.51
N LYS A 25 -0.33 29.40 -3.78
CA LYS A 25 0.15 28.08 -4.21
C LYS A 25 1.44 27.68 -3.50
N ASN A 26 2.40 28.59 -3.40
CA ASN A 26 3.69 28.29 -2.75
C ASN A 26 3.57 28.16 -1.23
N SER A 27 2.75 28.98 -0.57
CA SER A 27 2.52 28.85 0.87
C SER A 27 1.76 27.58 1.23
N PHE A 28 0.80 27.16 0.39
CA PHE A 28 0.13 25.87 0.55
C PHE A 28 1.07 24.68 0.34
N LEU A 29 1.93 24.73 -0.69
CA LEU A 29 2.94 23.70 -0.93
C LEU A 29 3.95 23.61 0.23
N PHE A 30 4.38 24.76 0.75
CA PHE A 30 5.32 24.84 1.88
C PHE A 30 4.71 24.36 3.19
N SER A 31 3.44 24.67 3.45
CA SER A 31 2.70 24.13 4.60
C SER A 31 2.58 22.60 4.51
N PHE A 32 2.33 22.06 3.31
CA PHE A 32 2.25 20.61 3.08
C PHE A 32 3.61 19.92 3.30
N ILE A 33 4.71 20.52 2.82
CA ILE A 33 6.07 19.98 3.01
C ILE A 33 6.49 20.05 4.49
N ASN A 34 6.21 21.15 5.19
CA ASN A 34 6.60 21.29 6.60
C ASN A 34 5.73 20.44 7.55
N SER A 35 4.48 20.17 7.20
CA SER A 35 3.62 19.24 7.93
C SER A 35 4.17 17.80 7.87
N TYR A 36 4.81 17.42 6.76
CA TYR A 36 5.48 16.12 6.60
C TYR A 36 6.90 16.09 7.18
N SER A 37 7.67 17.18 7.02
CA SER A 37 9.11 17.20 7.36
C SER A 37 9.35 17.31 8.87
N SER A 38 8.49 18.01 9.62
CA SER A 38 8.69 18.24 11.07
C SER A 38 8.35 17.05 11.98
N LYS A 39 7.85 15.92 11.43
CA LYS A 39 7.57 14.69 12.18
C LYS A 39 8.47 13.50 11.81
N ILE A 40 9.42 13.67 10.89
CA ILE A 40 10.43 12.65 10.58
C ILE A 40 11.75 13.04 11.26
N PHE A 41 11.71 13.11 12.59
CA PHE A 41 12.89 12.86 13.41
C PHE A 41 12.69 11.47 14.02
N ILE A 42 12.67 10.47 13.14
CA ILE A 42 12.78 9.07 13.55
C ILE A 42 14.19 8.94 14.11
N SER A 43 14.30 8.88 15.43
CA SER A 43 15.45 8.32 16.10
C SER A 43 15.61 6.90 15.56
N TRP A 44 16.50 6.70 14.60
CA TRP A 44 16.92 5.39 14.12
C TRP A 44 17.69 4.72 15.25
N LYS A 45 16.96 4.20 16.24
CA LYS A 45 17.49 3.22 17.17
C LYS A 45 17.70 1.95 16.35
N THR A 46 18.93 1.80 15.88
CA THR A 46 19.45 0.67 15.12
C THR A 46 19.27 -0.62 15.92
N SER A 47 18.13 -1.26 15.76
CA SER A 47 17.93 -2.66 16.10
C SER A 47 17.04 -3.29 15.03
N PHE A 48 17.49 -3.23 13.77
CA PHE A 48 16.95 -3.99 12.63
C PHE A 48 17.39 -5.46 12.71
N ASN A 49 17.20 -6.13 13.86
CA ASN A 49 17.63 -7.51 14.09
C ASN A 49 16.45 -8.49 14.26
N ASP A 50 15.28 -8.15 13.70
CA ASP A 50 14.11 -9.00 13.72
C ASP A 50 13.79 -9.52 12.31
N TYR A 51 14.76 -10.21 11.69
CA TYR A 51 14.48 -11.03 10.53
C TYR A 51 13.89 -12.35 11.00
N VAL A 52 12.66 -12.64 10.59
CA VAL A 52 12.07 -13.96 10.77
C VAL A 52 12.66 -14.85 9.69
N ASP A 53 13.59 -15.72 10.07
CA ASP A 53 14.11 -16.74 9.16
C ASP A 53 13.00 -17.77 8.91
N LEU A 54 12.44 -17.72 7.70
CA LEU A 54 11.38 -18.63 7.26
C LEU A 54 11.84 -20.09 7.15
N ASN A 55 13.15 -20.36 7.26
CA ASN A 55 13.68 -21.72 7.30
C ASN A 55 13.61 -22.34 8.71
N ILE A 56 13.30 -21.55 9.74
CA ILE A 56 13.07 -22.08 11.08
C ILE A 56 11.69 -22.76 11.09
N LEU A 57 11.70 -24.08 11.22
CA LEU A 57 10.48 -24.87 11.41
C LEU A 57 9.78 -24.42 12.69
N THR A 58 8.61 -23.79 12.53
CA THR A 58 7.71 -23.54 13.65
C THR A 58 7.03 -24.87 14.00
N SER A 59 6.92 -25.17 15.29
CA SER A 59 6.14 -26.31 15.77
C SER A 59 4.62 -26.07 15.72
N GLU A 60 4.21 -24.90 15.22
CA GLU A 60 2.80 -24.49 15.13
C GLU A 60 2.17 -25.03 13.85
N SER A 61 1.06 -25.74 13.99
CA SER A 61 0.27 -26.19 12.85
C SER A 61 -0.62 -25.04 12.35
N PHE A 62 -0.24 -24.43 11.23
CA PHE A 62 -1.03 -23.35 10.63
C PHE A 62 -2.26 -23.90 9.90
N LYS A 63 -3.40 -23.26 10.11
CA LYS A 63 -4.60 -23.53 9.31
C LYS A 63 -4.50 -22.78 8.00
N CYS A 64 -4.44 -23.49 6.88
CA CYS A 64 -4.39 -22.86 5.56
C CYS A 64 -5.60 -23.22 4.71
N VAL A 65 -6.07 -22.25 3.93
CA VAL A 65 -7.23 -22.38 3.06
C VAL A 65 -6.80 -22.16 1.61
N LYS A 66 -7.41 -22.93 0.70
CA LYS A 66 -7.30 -22.63 -0.73
C LYS A 66 -8.20 -21.44 -1.04
N THR A 67 -7.67 -20.48 -1.78
CA THR A 67 -8.44 -19.32 -2.19
C THR A 67 -9.46 -19.70 -3.27
N LYS A 68 -10.50 -18.86 -3.41
CA LYS A 68 -11.45 -18.89 -4.52
C LYS A 68 -10.70 -18.85 -5.85
N LEU A 69 -11.17 -19.62 -6.83
CA LEU A 69 -10.63 -19.58 -8.19
C LEU A 69 -11.00 -18.25 -8.85
N LEU A 70 -10.00 -17.48 -9.28
CA LEU A 70 -10.18 -16.19 -9.95
C LEU A 70 -9.80 -16.30 -11.43
N LEU A 71 -10.59 -15.65 -12.29
CA LEU A 71 -10.41 -15.66 -13.75
C LEU A 71 -10.31 -17.09 -14.32
N ASP A 72 -11.04 -18.02 -13.71
CA ASP A 72 -11.11 -19.45 -14.06
C ASP A 72 -9.74 -20.17 -14.12
N LYS A 73 -8.71 -19.58 -13.51
CA LYS A 73 -7.33 -20.06 -13.68
C LYS A 73 -6.46 -19.92 -12.44
N TYR A 74 -6.60 -18.83 -11.70
CA TYR A 74 -5.65 -18.47 -10.65
C TYR A 74 -6.23 -18.78 -9.27
N ARG A 75 -5.47 -19.54 -8.48
CA ARG A 75 -5.77 -19.87 -7.08
C ARG A 75 -4.46 -20.03 -6.32
N THR A 76 -4.48 -19.75 -5.03
CA THR A 76 -3.34 -19.94 -4.15
C THR A 76 -3.77 -20.53 -2.81
N THR A 77 -2.83 -20.74 -1.89
CA THR A 77 -3.10 -21.20 -0.53
C THR A 77 -2.62 -20.13 0.43
N VAL A 78 -3.46 -19.73 1.38
CA VAL A 78 -3.14 -18.72 2.38
C VAL A 78 -3.38 -19.32 3.76
N CYS A 79 -2.44 -19.12 4.68
CA CYS A 79 -2.61 -19.50 6.07
C CYS A 79 -3.31 -18.37 6.82
N VAL A 80 -4.33 -18.74 7.59
CA VAL A 80 -5.26 -17.80 8.22
C VAL A 80 -5.12 -17.88 9.73
N HIS A 81 -5.37 -16.76 10.40
CA HIS A 81 -5.47 -16.75 11.84
C HIS A 81 -6.75 -17.43 12.32
N GLU A 82 -6.76 -17.79 13.60
CA GLU A 82 -8.02 -18.10 14.27
C GLU A 82 -9.02 -16.95 14.10
N ILE A 83 -10.24 -17.28 13.68
CA ILE A 83 -11.31 -16.29 13.42
C ILE A 83 -11.59 -15.43 14.66
N GLN A 84 -11.32 -15.94 15.86
CA GLN A 84 -11.46 -15.21 17.12
C GLN A 84 -10.53 -13.98 17.18
N ASN A 85 -9.35 -14.10 16.59
CA ASN A 85 -8.27 -13.11 16.61
C ASN A 85 -8.28 -12.21 15.36
N ASP A 86 -8.78 -12.71 14.23
CA ASP A 86 -8.95 -11.94 12.98
C ASP A 86 -10.27 -12.32 12.30
N ARG A 87 -11.33 -11.57 12.65
CA ARG A 87 -12.67 -11.79 12.07
C ARG A 87 -12.80 -11.22 10.67
N ASP A 88 -11.95 -10.25 10.32
CA ASP A 88 -12.07 -9.49 9.09
C ASP A 88 -11.41 -10.27 7.95
N VAL A 89 -10.08 -10.35 7.92
CA VAL A 89 -9.37 -10.92 6.76
C VAL A 89 -9.45 -12.44 6.80
N SER A 90 -9.03 -13.06 7.91
CA SER A 90 -9.10 -14.51 8.10
C SER A 90 -10.54 -15.02 8.06
N GLY A 91 -11.48 -14.33 8.73
CA GLY A 91 -12.90 -14.67 8.69
C GLY A 91 -13.49 -14.63 7.28
N HIS A 92 -13.17 -13.60 6.49
CA HIS A 92 -13.65 -13.50 5.10
C HIS A 92 -13.00 -14.53 4.17
N LEU A 93 -11.71 -14.84 4.37
CA LEU A 93 -11.04 -15.93 3.63
C LEU A 93 -11.66 -17.30 3.92
N VAL A 94 -12.00 -17.59 5.18
CA VAL A 94 -12.63 -18.88 5.54
C VAL A 94 -14.05 -18.98 4.99
N SER A 95 -14.81 -17.89 5.02
CA SER A 95 -16.23 -17.89 4.62
C SER A 95 -16.47 -17.71 3.11
N HIS A 96 -15.71 -16.84 2.46
CA HIS A 96 -15.90 -16.47 1.05
C HIS A 96 -14.75 -16.92 0.14
N GLY A 97 -13.64 -17.42 0.71
CA GLY A 97 -12.50 -17.94 -0.04
C GLY A 97 -11.55 -16.87 -0.56
N ILE A 98 -11.83 -15.57 -0.40
CA ILE A 98 -10.98 -14.49 -0.91
C ILE A 98 -11.25 -13.18 -0.16
N TRP A 99 -10.22 -12.39 0.11
CA TRP A 99 -10.34 -11.01 0.61
C TRP A 99 -10.22 -10.05 -0.58
N GLU A 100 -10.99 -8.95 -0.58
CA GLU A 100 -10.91 -7.90 -1.61
C GLU A 100 -10.91 -8.43 -3.06
N GLU A 101 -11.82 -9.36 -3.37
CA GLU A 101 -11.83 -10.10 -4.64
C GLU A 101 -11.65 -9.21 -5.89
N HIS A 102 -12.30 -8.05 -5.92
CA HIS A 102 -12.24 -7.12 -7.03
C HIS A 102 -10.85 -6.48 -7.21
N LEU A 103 -10.12 -6.19 -6.12
CA LEU A 103 -8.76 -5.66 -6.17
C LEU A 103 -7.77 -6.75 -6.54
N VAL A 104 -7.88 -7.92 -5.90
CA VAL A 104 -7.02 -9.07 -6.21
C VAL A 104 -7.19 -9.48 -7.68
N THR A 105 -8.41 -9.47 -8.21
CA THR A 105 -8.65 -9.76 -9.64
C THR A 105 -7.98 -8.75 -10.57
N ARG A 106 -8.04 -7.44 -10.24
CA ARG A 106 -7.34 -6.41 -11.03
C ARG A 106 -5.82 -6.59 -10.95
N PHE A 107 -5.31 -6.86 -9.75
CA PHE A 107 -3.90 -7.15 -9.52
C PHE A 107 -3.42 -8.34 -10.37
N ILE A 108 -4.15 -9.46 -10.34
CA ILE A 108 -3.83 -10.64 -11.15
C ILE A 108 -3.81 -10.32 -12.64
N ARG A 109 -4.77 -9.52 -13.16
CA ARG A 109 -4.78 -9.13 -14.59
C ARG A 109 -3.51 -8.38 -14.98
N ILE A 110 -3.08 -7.43 -14.15
CA ILE A 110 -1.86 -6.66 -14.40
C ILE A 110 -0.64 -7.59 -14.34
N LEU A 111 -0.50 -8.34 -13.26
CA LEU A 111 0.73 -9.08 -12.99
C LEU A 111 0.86 -10.35 -13.84
N SER A 112 -0.26 -10.95 -14.27
CA SER A 112 -0.23 -12.06 -15.24
C SER A 112 0.29 -11.64 -16.62
N THR A 113 0.22 -10.35 -16.94
CA THR A 113 0.74 -9.77 -18.19
C THR A 113 2.23 -9.39 -18.06
N TYR A 114 2.64 -8.91 -16.88
CA TYR A 114 3.99 -8.38 -16.64
C TYR A 114 4.74 -9.15 -15.55
N LYS A 115 4.95 -10.45 -15.75
CA LYS A 115 5.56 -11.35 -14.75
C LYS A 115 7.02 -11.02 -14.43
N GLN A 116 7.70 -10.31 -15.34
CA GLN A 116 9.08 -9.88 -15.18
C GLN A 116 9.27 -8.72 -14.20
N TYR A 117 8.19 -8.06 -13.77
CA TYR A 117 8.28 -6.95 -12.83
C TYR A 117 8.48 -7.45 -11.40
N SER A 118 9.24 -6.67 -10.64
CA SER A 118 9.35 -6.86 -9.20
C SER A 118 8.08 -6.39 -8.50
N PHE A 119 7.57 -7.20 -7.58
CA PHE A 119 6.43 -6.86 -6.74
C PHE A 119 6.89 -6.63 -5.30
N ILE A 120 6.49 -5.49 -4.73
CA ILE A 120 6.76 -5.16 -3.33
C ILE A 120 5.41 -5.02 -2.63
N ASP A 121 5.13 -5.93 -1.70
CA ASP A 121 3.92 -5.97 -0.87
C ASP A 121 4.23 -5.35 0.50
N ILE A 122 3.66 -4.18 0.80
CA ILE A 122 3.89 -3.45 2.06
C ILE A 122 2.62 -3.48 2.89
N GLY A 123 2.72 -3.95 4.13
CA GLY A 123 1.54 -4.28 4.94
C GLY A 123 0.93 -5.60 4.48
N ALA A 124 1.81 -6.57 4.20
CA ALA A 124 1.43 -7.83 3.55
C ALA A 124 0.35 -8.61 4.31
N ASN A 125 0.24 -8.44 5.63
CA ASN A 125 -0.72 -9.14 6.47
C ASN A 125 -0.59 -10.67 6.27
N LEU A 126 -1.65 -11.34 5.83
CA LEU A 126 -1.64 -12.77 5.48
C LEU A 126 -0.95 -13.08 4.13
N GLY A 127 -0.40 -12.07 3.47
CA GLY A 127 0.31 -12.19 2.20
C GLY A 127 -0.57 -12.51 1.02
N ILE A 128 -1.85 -12.11 0.99
CA ILE A 128 -2.78 -12.49 -0.10
C ILE A 128 -2.24 -12.07 -1.47
N TYR A 129 -1.81 -10.82 -1.62
CA TYR A 129 -1.24 -10.32 -2.87
C TYR A 129 0.10 -11.01 -3.17
N THR A 130 0.97 -11.14 -2.18
CA THR A 130 2.25 -11.91 -2.26
C THR A 130 2.02 -13.33 -2.79
N MET A 131 1.08 -14.07 -2.23
CA MET A 131 0.80 -15.47 -2.59
C MET A 131 0.21 -15.60 -3.99
N TYR A 132 -0.58 -14.62 -4.44
CA TYR A 132 -1.01 -14.57 -5.84
C TYR A 132 0.15 -14.23 -6.78
N ALA A 133 1.02 -13.28 -6.44
CA ALA A 133 2.21 -12.97 -7.22
C ALA A 133 3.12 -14.19 -7.38
N ALA A 134 3.33 -14.94 -6.28
CA ALA A 134 4.09 -16.19 -6.29
C ALA A 134 3.42 -17.24 -7.20
N SER A 135 2.09 -17.42 -7.09
CA SER A 135 1.35 -18.37 -7.92
C SER A 135 1.38 -18.03 -9.42
N LEU A 136 1.58 -16.77 -9.77
CA LEU A 136 1.71 -16.31 -11.15
C LEU A 136 3.10 -16.57 -11.74
N GLY A 137 4.08 -16.92 -10.90
CA GLY A 137 5.47 -17.15 -11.30
C GLY A 137 6.27 -15.85 -11.42
N CYS A 138 5.94 -14.82 -10.62
CA CYS A 138 6.77 -13.62 -10.54
C CYS A 138 8.10 -13.93 -9.85
N SER A 139 9.20 -13.55 -10.50
CA SER A 139 10.55 -13.93 -10.07
C SER A 139 11.06 -13.14 -8.88
N ASN A 140 10.59 -11.90 -8.73
CA ASN A 140 11.10 -10.95 -7.74
C ASN A 140 9.94 -10.45 -6.89
N ILE A 141 9.76 -11.01 -5.70
CA ILE A 141 8.71 -10.64 -4.76
C ILE A 141 9.35 -10.29 -3.42
N ILE A 142 9.02 -9.13 -2.89
CA ILE A 142 9.40 -8.70 -1.54
C ILE A 142 8.10 -8.46 -0.77
N SER A 143 7.99 -9.05 0.41
CA SER A 143 6.82 -8.90 1.28
C SER A 143 7.26 -8.34 2.62
N ILE A 144 6.60 -7.28 3.09
CA ILE A 144 6.97 -6.53 4.28
C ILE A 144 5.73 -6.39 5.17
N GLU A 145 5.82 -6.89 6.40
CA GLU A 145 4.81 -6.71 7.44
C GLU A 145 5.48 -6.19 8.71
N CYS A 146 5.01 -5.03 9.19
CA CYS A 146 5.58 -4.35 10.34
C CYS A 146 4.93 -4.81 11.66
N PHE A 147 3.75 -5.42 11.61
CA PHE A 147 3.06 -5.95 12.77
C PHE A 147 3.47 -7.39 13.02
N ARG A 148 4.54 -7.55 13.82
CA ARG A 148 5.16 -8.84 14.16
C ARG A 148 4.18 -9.97 14.45
N PRO A 149 3.09 -9.80 15.24
CA PRO A 149 2.16 -10.91 15.50
C PRO A 149 1.58 -11.57 14.25
N LYS A 150 1.40 -10.84 13.13
CA LYS A 150 0.93 -11.40 11.86
C LYS A 150 1.98 -12.25 11.14
N VAL A 151 3.25 -12.08 11.47
CA VAL A 151 4.38 -12.79 10.84
C VAL A 151 4.69 -14.08 11.61
N ILE A 152 4.63 -14.03 12.94
CA ILE A 152 5.09 -15.15 13.80
C ILE A 152 3.96 -16.05 14.30
N LYS A 153 2.69 -15.62 14.22
CA LYS A 153 1.54 -16.40 14.67
C LYS A 153 0.51 -16.37 13.56
N CYS A 154 0.29 -17.50 12.89
CA CYS A 154 -0.86 -17.69 12.01
C CYS A 154 -1.96 -18.42 12.79
#